data_AF-A0A965YW66-F1
#
_entry.id   AF-A0A965YW66-F1
#
_cell.length_a   1.000
_cell.length_b   1.000
_cell.length_c   1.000
_cell.angle_alpha   90.00
_cell.angle_beta   90.00
_cell.angle_gamma   90.00
#
_symmetry.space_group_name_H-M   'P 1'
#
loop_
_entity.id
_entity.type
_entity.pdbx_description
1 polymer ?
#
loop_
_entity_poly.entity_id
_entity_poly.type
_entity_poly.pdbx_seq_one_letter_code
_entity_poly.pdbx_strand_id
1 'polypeptide(L)'
;MSFFYYVLATLLYLLALPLLLYLRFKTKYQKSIPARFFMKHNVPFSKGNGIWFHACSFGEVRSLRPLIEKVANPLDVRISVITQTGFEEAQKYTNAQVRYLPYEIFLPFWMKRQKTLIVMEAELWPMLFCIAKVKGMKTVLLNARISDHSYASYQRFAWVYRWIFGYVDIILAQSNRDAERLRFLGAKEVYVAGNIKTFQDYTPTKQYFKKAQKRVVILASTHEGEEELILSHIKLQPNDQLIVVPRHPERFERVNALLNAFALNEGKCYARFSLDMSMAQDIVLCDTMGELVNLYAIADVVILGGSFKDGIGGHNPLEPAYFGVKLISGEFIFNQKVLFESVENAFTCKVEDLENVFDRIDTYPSSAIAHRGDIAPLLDKILGNENGKSV
;
A
#
# COMPACT_ATOMS: atom_id res chain seq x y z
N MET A 1 22.30 15.70 22.92
CA MET A 1 21.07 15.96 22.14
C MET A 1 19.84 15.30 22.74
N SER A 2 19.84 13.99 23.03
CA SER A 2 18.65 13.28 23.55
C SER A 2 18.07 13.86 24.84
N PHE A 3 18.91 14.25 25.81
CA PHE A 3 18.44 14.90 27.05
C PHE A 3 17.75 16.24 26.77
N PHE A 4 18.37 17.11 25.97
CA PHE A 4 17.80 18.40 25.59
C PHE A 4 16.47 18.23 24.84
N TYR A 5 16.42 17.28 23.89
CA TYR A 5 15.20 16.93 23.18
C TYR A 5 14.11 16.47 24.14
N TYR A 6 14.43 15.61 25.10
CA TYR A 6 13.47 15.12 26.09
C TYR A 6 12.91 16.26 26.96
N VAL A 7 13.76 17.18 27.41
CA VAL A 7 13.32 18.38 28.15
C VAL A 7 12.40 19.24 27.29
N LEU A 8 12.77 19.49 26.03
CA LEU A 8 11.94 20.26 25.09
C LEU A 8 10.58 19.59 24.85
N ALA A 9 10.56 18.28 24.57
CA ALA A 9 9.33 17.51 24.39
C ALA A 9 8.44 17.53 25.65
N THR A 10 9.05 17.51 26.84
CA THR A 10 8.33 17.64 28.11
C THR A 10 7.70 19.03 28.26
N LEU A 11 8.43 20.10 27.95
CA LEU A 11 7.88 21.46 27.99
C LEU A 11 6.74 21.63 26.98
N LEU A 12 6.90 21.16 25.75
CA LEU A 12 5.86 21.19 24.72
C LEU A 12 4.62 20.40 25.14
N TYR A 13 4.80 19.25 25.79
CA TYR A 13 3.70 18.48 26.35
C TYR A 13 2.93 19.25 27.42
N LEU A 14 3.63 19.88 28.37
CA LEU A 14 3.00 20.68 29.43
C LEU A 14 2.21 21.86 28.84
N LEU A 15 2.75 22.53 27.84
CA LEU A 15 2.06 23.61 27.12
C LEU A 15 0.84 23.11 26.34
N ALA A 16 0.91 21.90 25.78
CA ALA A 16 -0.19 21.29 25.02
C ALA A 16 -1.29 20.70 25.91
N LEU A 17 -1.09 20.58 27.24
CA LEU A 17 -2.05 19.93 28.14
C LEU A 17 -3.50 20.45 28.03
N PRO A 18 -3.78 21.77 28.03
CA PRO A 18 -5.15 22.27 27.91
C PRO A 18 -5.81 21.82 26.60
N LEU A 19 -5.05 21.87 25.50
CA LEU A 19 -5.51 21.43 24.18
C LEU A 19 -5.75 19.91 24.16
N LEU A 20 -4.85 19.11 24.73
CA LEU A 20 -5.00 17.65 24.80
C LEU A 20 -6.21 17.25 25.66
N LEU A 21 -6.44 17.97 26.77
CA LEU A 21 -7.61 17.77 27.62
C LEU A 21 -8.92 18.11 26.89
N TYR A 22 -8.94 19.14 26.05
CA TYR A 22 -10.08 19.46 25.20
C TYR A 22 -10.29 18.41 24.08
N LEU A 23 -9.22 18.06 23.36
CA LEU A 23 -9.30 17.15 22.21
C LEU A 23 -9.76 15.74 22.59
N ARG A 24 -9.50 15.29 23.83
CA ARG A 24 -9.96 13.97 24.31
C ARG A 24 -11.48 13.80 24.28
N PHE A 25 -12.26 14.89 24.21
CA PHE A 25 -13.72 14.82 24.12
C PHE A 25 -14.23 14.70 22.68
N LYS A 26 -13.36 14.87 21.67
CA LYS A 26 -13.74 14.66 20.27
C LYS A 26 -13.76 13.16 19.96
N THR A 27 -14.80 12.69 19.27
CA THR A 27 -15.00 11.28 18.92
C THR A 27 -13.76 10.63 18.31
N LYS A 28 -13.08 11.34 17.39
CA LYS A 28 -11.87 10.86 16.71
C LYS A 28 -10.70 10.55 17.67
N TYR A 29 -10.62 11.23 18.81
CA TYR A 29 -9.47 11.18 19.72
C TYR A 29 -9.79 10.62 21.11
N GLN A 30 -11.04 10.22 21.32
CA GLN A 30 -11.58 9.84 22.63
C GLN A 30 -10.80 8.70 23.30
N LYS A 31 -10.20 7.80 22.51
CA LYS A 31 -9.36 6.72 23.04
C LYS A 31 -7.87 6.99 22.84
N SER A 32 -7.46 7.48 21.67
CA SER A 32 -6.04 7.67 21.34
C SER A 32 -5.35 8.70 22.21
N ILE A 33 -5.95 9.88 22.46
CA ILE A 33 -5.32 10.91 23.29
C ILE A 33 -5.14 10.42 24.74
N PRO A 34 -6.19 9.92 25.44
CA PRO A 34 -6.03 9.37 26.79
C PRO A 34 -4.96 8.28 26.88
N ALA A 35 -4.89 7.37 25.92
CA ALA A 35 -3.91 6.29 25.93
C ALA A 35 -2.47 6.78 25.70
N ARG A 36 -2.27 7.72 24.77
CA ARG A 36 -0.94 8.18 24.36
C ARG A 36 -0.34 9.22 25.31
N PHE A 37 -1.16 10.19 25.71
CA PHE A 37 -0.71 11.38 26.43
C PHE A 37 -0.97 11.28 27.94
N PHE A 38 -1.84 10.38 28.38
CA PHE A 38 -2.18 10.22 29.81
C PHE A 38 -2.03 8.77 30.30
N MET A 39 -1.46 7.88 29.49
CA MET A 39 -1.22 6.47 29.80
C MET A 39 -2.47 5.67 30.19
N LYS A 40 -3.68 6.18 29.89
CA LYS A 40 -4.95 5.54 30.28
C LYS A 40 -5.10 4.19 29.58
N HIS A 41 -5.16 3.11 30.35
CA HIS A 41 -5.27 1.72 29.86
C HIS A 41 -4.19 1.31 28.83
N ASN A 42 -3.04 2.00 28.83
CA ASN A 42 -1.99 1.75 27.85
C ASN A 42 -0.80 1.06 28.51
N VAL A 43 -1.00 -0.20 28.89
CA VAL A 43 0.05 -1.01 29.53
C VAL A 43 1.17 -1.34 28.54
N PRO A 44 2.42 -1.47 28.99
CA PRO A 44 3.54 -1.77 28.10
C PRO A 44 3.41 -3.15 27.45
N PHE A 45 4.09 -3.33 26.33
CA PHE A 45 4.28 -4.66 25.75
C PHE A 45 5.02 -5.56 26.73
N SER A 46 4.70 -6.85 26.71
CA SER A 46 5.45 -7.85 27.48
C SER A 46 6.93 -7.80 27.09
N LYS A 47 7.82 -7.91 28.09
CA LYS A 47 9.27 -8.01 27.86
C LYS A 47 9.56 -9.35 27.17
N GLY A 48 10.42 -9.35 26.15
CA GLY A 48 10.79 -10.58 25.45
C GLY A 48 11.50 -10.31 24.13
N ASN A 49 11.39 -11.25 23.20
CA ASN A 49 11.99 -11.18 21.86
C ASN A 49 10.95 -10.82 20.79
N GLY A 50 9.99 -9.95 21.11
CA GLY A 50 8.95 -9.56 20.16
C GLY A 50 9.48 -8.80 18.94
N ILE A 51 8.76 -8.90 17.83
CA ILE A 51 8.94 -8.07 16.64
C ILE A 51 7.92 -6.95 16.72
N TRP A 52 8.41 -5.73 16.95
CA TRP A 52 7.58 -4.57 17.17
C TRP A 52 7.44 -3.73 15.90
N PHE A 53 6.24 -3.74 15.34
CA PHE A 53 5.83 -2.88 14.24
C PHE A 53 5.16 -1.60 14.77
N HIS A 54 5.59 -0.44 14.26
CA HIS A 54 4.94 0.83 14.50
C HIS A 54 4.39 1.42 13.19
N ALA A 55 3.09 1.72 13.19
CA ALA A 55 2.37 2.34 12.07
C ALA A 55 1.37 3.40 12.60
N CYS A 56 1.36 4.58 12.01
CA CYS A 56 0.53 5.70 12.45
C CYS A 56 -0.96 5.51 12.12
N SER A 57 -1.22 5.04 10.89
CA SER A 57 -2.54 5.06 10.25
C SER A 57 -3.09 3.67 9.88
N PHE A 58 -4.38 3.61 9.56
CA PHE A 58 -5.05 2.42 9.00
C PHE A 58 -4.32 1.85 7.78
N GLY A 59 -3.95 2.72 6.84
CA GLY A 59 -3.29 2.31 5.59
C GLY A 59 -1.92 1.69 5.81
N GLU A 60 -1.16 2.21 6.77
CA GLU A 60 0.15 1.67 7.14
C GLU A 60 0.02 0.30 7.82
N VAL A 61 -0.93 0.14 8.76
CA VAL A 61 -1.17 -1.16 9.41
C VAL A 61 -1.53 -2.22 8.37
N ARG A 62 -2.40 -1.89 7.41
CA ARG A 62 -2.77 -2.80 6.32
C ARG A 62 -1.58 -3.14 5.42
N SER A 63 -0.71 -2.17 5.16
CA SER A 63 0.49 -2.36 4.33
C SER A 63 1.55 -3.25 5.01
N LEU A 64 1.52 -3.36 6.35
CA LEU A 64 2.41 -4.24 7.10
C LEU A 64 1.96 -5.70 7.12
N ARG A 65 0.74 -6.02 6.67
CA ARG A 65 0.17 -7.37 6.70
C ARG A 65 1.12 -8.46 6.18
N PRO A 66 1.77 -8.31 5.01
CA PRO A 66 2.65 -9.36 4.47
C PRO A 66 3.86 -9.64 5.36
N LEU A 67 4.33 -8.65 6.14
CA LEU A 67 5.44 -8.84 7.07
C LEU A 67 4.98 -9.45 8.39
N ILE A 68 3.82 -9.01 8.90
CA ILE A 68 3.24 -9.55 10.13
C ILE A 68 2.94 -11.05 9.97
N GLU A 69 2.38 -11.45 8.83
CA GLU A 69 2.05 -12.86 8.53
C GLU A 69 3.31 -13.75 8.35
N LYS A 70 4.48 -13.16 8.06
CA LYS A 70 5.77 -13.87 7.96
C LYS A 70 6.50 -14.04 9.29
N VAL A 71 6.00 -13.46 10.38
CA VAL A 71 6.58 -13.68 11.71
C VAL A 71 6.26 -15.11 12.16
N ALA A 72 7.31 -15.91 12.42
CA ALA A 72 7.17 -17.35 12.70
C ALA A 72 6.19 -17.68 13.84
N ASN A 73 6.17 -16.87 14.90
CA ASN A 73 5.23 -17.01 16.00
C ASN A 73 4.35 -15.75 16.13
N PRO A 74 3.03 -15.84 15.88
CA PRO A 74 2.12 -14.71 16.02
C PRO A 74 2.13 -14.05 17.40
N LEU A 75 2.46 -14.80 18.47
CA LEU A 75 2.57 -14.28 19.84
C LEU A 75 3.78 -13.37 20.05
N ASP A 76 4.72 -13.31 19.11
CA ASP A 76 5.86 -12.39 19.14
C ASP A 76 5.54 -11.04 18.48
N VAL A 77 4.41 -10.93 17.79
CA VAL A 77 4.01 -9.69 17.13
C VAL A 77 3.58 -8.63 18.16
N ARG A 78 4.18 -7.45 18.07
CA ARG A 78 3.77 -6.24 18.80
C ARG A 78 3.43 -5.16 17.79
N ILE A 79 2.28 -4.52 17.93
CA ILE A 79 1.85 -3.45 17.02
C ILE A 79 1.53 -2.21 17.84
N SER A 80 2.22 -1.10 17.58
CA SER A 80 1.85 0.21 18.13
C SER A 80 1.30 1.13 17.06
N VAL A 81 0.24 1.86 17.42
CA VAL A 81 -0.45 2.79 16.52
C VAL A 81 -0.69 4.16 17.13
N ILE A 82 -1.04 5.14 16.28
CA ILE A 82 -1.39 6.49 16.71
C ILE A 82 -2.89 6.75 16.60
N THR A 83 -3.50 6.35 15.47
CA THR A 83 -4.91 6.63 15.17
C THR A 83 -5.84 5.55 15.68
N GLN A 84 -7.10 5.93 15.95
CA GLN A 84 -8.15 4.99 16.35
C GLN A 84 -8.42 3.93 15.27
N THR A 85 -8.49 4.35 14.01
CA THR A 85 -8.71 3.45 12.87
C THR A 85 -7.53 2.50 12.66
N GLY A 86 -6.30 2.96 12.87
CA GLY A 86 -5.12 2.09 12.90
C GLY A 86 -5.21 1.04 14.01
N PHE A 87 -5.71 1.41 15.20
CA PHE A 87 -5.88 0.47 16.32
C PHE A 87 -6.91 -0.60 16.02
N GLU A 88 -8.05 -0.22 15.44
CA GLU A 88 -9.11 -1.15 15.04
C GLU A 88 -8.62 -2.14 13.97
N GLU A 89 -7.84 -1.68 13.00
CA GLU A 89 -7.23 -2.57 12.00
C GLU A 89 -6.21 -3.51 12.65
N ALA A 90 -5.35 -3.01 13.54
CA ALA A 90 -4.34 -3.82 14.21
C ALA A 90 -4.95 -4.88 15.14
N GLN A 91 -6.11 -4.61 15.75
CA GLN A 91 -6.82 -5.56 16.60
C GLN A 91 -7.32 -6.82 15.87
N LYS A 92 -7.38 -6.78 14.53
CA LYS A 92 -7.73 -7.97 13.73
C LYS A 92 -6.66 -9.07 13.84
N TYR A 93 -5.42 -8.73 14.20
CA TYR A 93 -4.37 -9.70 14.51
C TYR A 93 -4.52 -10.19 15.96
N THR A 94 -5.44 -11.14 16.18
CA THR A 94 -5.89 -11.58 17.52
C THR A 94 -4.78 -12.09 18.44
N ASN A 95 -3.69 -12.64 17.89
CA ASN A 95 -2.54 -13.13 18.65
C ASN A 95 -1.48 -12.05 18.95
N ALA A 96 -1.58 -10.87 18.31
CA ALA A 96 -0.64 -9.78 18.50
C ALA A 96 -0.99 -8.94 19.74
N GLN A 97 0.02 -8.36 20.38
CA GLN A 97 -0.24 -7.30 21.35
C GLN A 97 -0.36 -5.97 20.62
N VAL A 98 -1.52 -5.31 20.74
CA VAL A 98 -1.77 -4.02 20.11
C VAL A 98 -1.86 -2.92 21.16
N ARG A 99 -1.13 -1.81 20.96
CA ARG A 99 -1.10 -0.66 21.89
C ARG A 99 -1.15 0.65 21.12
N TYR A 100 -1.50 1.73 21.81
CA TYR A 100 -1.20 3.06 21.31
C TYR A 100 0.26 3.40 21.62
N LEU A 101 1.00 4.00 20.69
CA LEU A 101 2.34 4.49 20.98
C LEU A 101 2.26 5.68 21.94
N PRO A 102 2.78 5.57 23.19
CA PRO A 102 2.80 6.69 24.11
C PRO A 102 3.54 7.90 23.53
N TYR A 103 3.18 9.09 23.99
CA TYR A 103 4.00 10.26 23.69
C TYR A 103 5.41 10.07 24.24
N GLU A 104 6.39 10.66 23.56
CA GLU A 104 7.80 10.30 23.69
C GLU A 104 8.37 10.44 25.10
N ILE A 105 7.81 11.34 25.91
CA ILE A 105 8.21 11.52 27.31
C ILE A 105 7.94 10.29 28.18
N PHE A 106 6.97 9.46 27.81
CA PHE A 106 6.60 8.26 28.56
C PHE A 106 7.39 7.02 28.13
N LEU A 107 8.04 7.06 26.96
CA LEU A 107 8.76 5.92 26.40
C LEU A 107 9.89 5.36 27.28
N PRO A 108 10.70 6.17 28.00
CA PRO A 108 11.73 5.64 28.89
C PRO A 108 11.19 4.67 29.96
N PHE A 109 9.97 4.92 30.45
CA PHE A 109 9.34 4.15 31.52
C PHE A 109 8.44 3.03 31.01
N TRP A 110 7.74 3.29 29.90
CA TRP A 110 6.82 2.36 29.29
C TRP A 110 7.54 1.26 28.51
N MET A 111 8.53 1.61 27.69
CA MET A 111 9.13 0.67 26.74
C MET A 111 9.90 -0.46 27.46
N LYS A 112 9.57 -1.71 27.11
CA LYS A 112 10.32 -2.91 27.52
C LYS A 112 11.11 -3.46 26.34
N ARG A 113 12.24 -4.14 26.61
CA ARG A 113 13.10 -4.73 25.57
C ARG A 113 12.31 -5.72 24.70
N GLN A 114 12.51 -5.59 23.40
CA GLN A 114 12.02 -6.43 22.30
C GLN A 114 13.24 -6.88 21.47
N LYS A 115 13.04 -7.71 20.44
CA LYS A 115 14.11 -8.11 19.52
C LYS A 115 14.38 -7.01 18.49
N THR A 116 13.32 -6.56 17.82
CA THR A 116 13.38 -5.58 16.74
C THR A 116 12.27 -4.55 16.87
N LEU A 117 12.58 -3.28 16.58
CA LEU A 117 11.60 -2.22 16.33
C LEU A 117 11.64 -1.87 14.83
N ILE A 118 10.49 -1.96 14.17
CA ILE A 118 10.27 -1.66 12.76
C ILE A 118 9.27 -0.50 12.70
N VAL A 119 9.71 0.64 12.20
CA VAL A 119 8.91 1.87 12.10
C VAL A 119 8.56 2.14 10.65
N MET A 120 7.29 2.41 10.36
CA MET A 120 6.79 2.64 9.03
C MET A 120 6.95 4.12 8.59
N GLU A 121 7.36 4.32 7.34
CA GLU A 121 7.47 5.61 6.64
C GLU A 121 8.26 6.69 7.39
N ALA A 122 7.62 7.81 7.74
CA ALA A 122 8.28 9.02 8.25
C ALA A 122 7.97 9.29 9.74
N GLU A 123 7.60 8.27 10.51
CA GLU A 123 7.34 8.36 11.96
C GLU A 123 8.65 8.44 12.77
N LEU A 124 9.47 9.45 12.47
CA LEU A 124 10.80 9.70 13.04
C LEU A 124 10.74 10.31 14.45
N TRP A 125 10.15 9.58 15.40
CA TRP A 125 10.09 9.94 16.82
C TRP A 125 11.47 9.70 17.49
N PRO A 126 12.25 10.73 17.86
CA PRO A 126 13.64 10.54 18.30
C PRO A 126 13.81 9.68 19.55
N MET A 127 12.94 9.83 20.55
CA MET A 127 12.96 9.01 21.77
C MET A 127 12.52 7.58 21.51
N LEU A 128 11.70 7.32 20.50
CA LEU A 128 11.36 5.95 20.11
C LEU A 128 12.63 5.18 19.69
N PHE A 129 13.41 5.74 18.77
CA PHE A 129 14.66 5.12 18.33
C PHE A 129 15.74 5.13 19.42
N CYS A 130 15.90 6.25 20.12
CA CYS A 130 16.92 6.37 21.18
C CYS A 130 16.70 5.34 22.30
N ILE A 131 15.45 5.20 22.81
CA ILE A 131 15.16 4.26 23.90
C ILE A 131 15.19 2.81 23.41
N ALA A 132 14.76 2.53 22.17
CA ALA A 132 14.90 1.21 21.57
C ALA A 132 16.37 0.79 21.50
N LYS A 133 17.25 1.69 21.05
CA LYS A 133 18.68 1.44 20.96
C LYS A 133 19.34 1.21 22.32
N VAL A 134 19.01 2.05 23.32
CA VAL A 134 19.48 1.88 24.70
C VAL A 134 19.05 0.53 25.30
N LYS A 135 17.87 0.02 24.93
CA LYS A 135 17.38 -1.30 25.36
C LYS A 135 17.93 -2.47 24.52
N GLY A 136 18.83 -2.21 23.59
CA GLY A 136 19.49 -3.23 22.76
C GLY A 136 18.61 -3.83 21.67
N MET A 137 17.58 -3.10 21.21
CA MET A 137 16.77 -3.52 20.06
C MET A 137 17.50 -3.21 18.75
N LYS A 138 17.31 -4.03 17.73
CA LYS A 138 17.59 -3.65 16.34
C LYS A 138 16.53 -2.67 15.87
N THR A 139 16.91 -1.55 15.26
CA THR A 139 15.96 -0.53 14.77
C THR A 139 15.92 -0.47 13.25
N VAL A 140 14.72 -0.51 12.69
CA VAL A 140 14.50 -0.52 11.24
C VAL A 140 13.52 0.57 10.87
N LEU A 141 13.85 1.37 9.85
CA LEU A 141 12.92 2.27 9.19
C LEU A 141 12.49 1.65 7.86
N LEU A 142 11.20 1.34 7.74
CA LEU A 142 10.61 0.60 6.65
C LEU A 142 9.83 1.52 5.73
N ASN A 143 9.88 1.27 4.42
CA ASN A 143 9.15 2.03 3.40
C ASN A 143 9.49 3.54 3.46
N ALA A 144 10.75 3.87 3.79
CA ALA A 144 11.20 5.23 4.01
C ALA A 144 11.16 6.04 2.71
N ARG A 145 10.57 7.24 2.78
CA ARG A 145 10.51 8.18 1.66
C ARG A 145 10.63 9.63 2.14
N ILE A 146 11.17 10.50 1.30
CA ILE A 146 11.19 11.94 1.54
C ILE A 146 10.64 12.62 0.30
N SER A 147 9.48 13.25 0.42
CA SER A 147 8.84 13.96 -0.69
C SER A 147 9.59 15.23 -1.08
N ASP A 148 9.35 15.70 -2.30
CA ASP A 148 10.00 16.90 -2.84
C ASP A 148 9.67 18.15 -2.02
N HIS A 149 8.41 18.24 -1.59
CA HIS A 149 7.92 19.34 -0.76
C HIS A 149 8.62 19.40 0.61
N SER A 150 8.92 18.25 1.23
CA SER A 150 9.53 18.23 2.57
C SER A 150 11.05 18.29 2.53
N TYR A 151 11.69 17.90 1.42
CA TYR A 151 13.14 17.74 1.35
C TYR A 151 13.93 18.99 1.76
N ALA A 152 13.50 20.18 1.30
CA ALA A 152 14.16 21.44 1.67
C ALA A 152 14.16 21.69 3.19
N SER A 153 13.06 21.37 3.86
CA SER A 153 12.96 21.45 5.33
C SER A 153 13.88 20.44 6.01
N TYR A 154 13.92 19.22 5.49
CA TYR A 154 14.82 18.17 6.00
C TYR A 154 16.29 18.59 5.90
N GLN A 155 16.68 19.21 4.78
CA GLN A 155 18.05 19.74 4.59
C GLN A 155 18.38 20.84 5.60
N ARG A 156 17.45 21.78 5.84
CA ARG A 156 17.63 22.86 6.83
C ARG A 156 17.91 22.33 8.24
N PHE A 157 17.30 21.21 8.61
CA PHE A 157 17.48 20.56 9.91
C PHE A 157 18.28 19.26 9.84
N ALA A 158 19.18 19.12 8.84
CA ALA A 158 19.91 17.88 8.59
C ALA A 158 20.68 17.36 9.82
N TRP A 159 21.16 18.26 10.70
CA TRP A 159 21.84 17.88 11.93
C TRP A 159 20.92 17.13 12.92
N VAL A 160 19.62 17.46 12.97
CA VAL A 160 18.61 16.76 13.79
C VAL A 160 18.40 15.36 13.22
N TYR A 161 18.18 15.25 11.91
CA TYR A 161 17.96 13.97 11.25
C TYR A 161 19.19 13.07 11.33
N ARG A 162 20.40 13.62 11.24
CA ARG A 162 21.65 12.88 11.45
C ARG A 162 21.73 12.29 12.85
N TRP A 163 21.29 13.04 13.85
CA TRP A 163 21.21 12.55 15.22
C TRP A 163 20.17 11.42 15.36
N ILE A 164 18.98 11.56 14.75
CA ILE A 164 17.94 10.51 14.75
C ILE A 164 18.43 9.25 14.05
N PHE A 165 18.96 9.37 12.83
CA PHE A 165 19.46 8.25 12.04
C PHE A 165 20.68 7.56 12.68
N GLY A 166 21.40 8.23 13.58
CA GLY A 166 22.41 7.59 14.43
C GLY A 166 21.85 6.47 15.32
N TYR A 167 20.54 6.42 15.56
CA TYR A 167 19.85 5.35 16.29
C TYR A 167 19.08 4.39 15.39
N VAL A 168 19.15 4.53 14.06
CA VAL A 168 18.46 3.65 13.10
C VAL A 168 19.49 2.72 12.47
N ASP A 169 19.31 1.41 12.66
CA ASP A 169 20.28 0.42 12.19
C ASP A 169 20.15 0.05 10.72
N ILE A 170 18.93 0.02 10.19
CA ILE A 170 18.64 -0.34 8.79
C ILE A 170 17.53 0.59 8.28
N ILE A 171 17.69 1.12 7.07
CA ILE A 171 16.65 1.89 6.38
C ILE A 171 16.35 1.23 5.04
N LEU A 172 15.07 0.95 4.83
CA LEU A 172 14.52 0.40 3.58
C LEU A 172 13.79 1.52 2.85
N ALA A 173 14.46 2.13 1.88
CA ALA A 173 13.96 3.24 1.07
C ALA A 173 13.10 2.75 -0.10
N GLN A 174 12.12 3.55 -0.51
CA GLN A 174 11.23 3.19 -1.62
C GLN A 174 11.94 3.27 -2.98
N SER A 175 12.81 4.26 -3.17
CA SER A 175 13.50 4.50 -4.44
C SER A 175 14.98 4.85 -4.24
N ASN A 176 15.77 4.82 -5.33
CA ASN A 176 17.15 5.33 -5.32
C ASN A 176 17.22 6.80 -4.89
N ARG A 177 16.27 7.61 -5.36
CA ARG A 177 16.14 9.02 -5.00
C ARG A 177 15.93 9.22 -3.50
N ASP A 178 15.04 8.43 -2.89
CA ASP A 178 14.83 8.45 -1.44
C ASP A 178 16.09 8.03 -0.69
N ALA A 179 16.79 7.00 -1.17
CA ALA A 179 18.01 6.51 -0.54
C ALA A 179 19.12 7.58 -0.54
N GLU A 180 19.31 8.31 -1.63
CA GLU A 180 20.26 9.44 -1.70
C GLU A 180 19.90 10.53 -0.69
N ARG A 181 18.63 10.92 -0.62
CA ARG A 181 18.15 11.92 0.34
C ARG A 181 18.37 11.50 1.79
N LEU A 182 18.09 10.24 2.11
CA LEU A 182 18.28 9.67 3.45
C LEU A 182 19.77 9.63 3.82
N ARG A 183 20.65 9.24 2.89
CA ARG A 183 22.11 9.25 3.10
C ARG A 183 22.64 10.66 3.34
N PHE A 184 22.17 11.65 2.58
CA PHE A 184 22.51 13.06 2.79
C PHE A 184 22.21 13.52 4.23
N LEU A 185 21.07 13.07 4.77
CA LEU A 185 20.66 13.37 6.14
C LEU A 185 21.40 12.57 7.22
N GLY A 186 22.34 11.71 6.84
CA GLY A 186 23.21 10.98 7.76
C GLY A 186 22.82 9.53 8.04
N ALA A 187 21.87 8.96 7.30
CA ALA A 187 21.63 7.52 7.33
C ALA A 187 22.80 6.76 6.70
N LYS A 188 23.18 5.62 7.31
CA LYS A 188 24.33 4.81 6.89
C LYS A 188 23.88 3.58 6.09
N GLU A 189 23.19 2.67 6.75
CA GLU A 189 22.71 1.40 6.17
C GLU A 189 21.37 1.61 5.45
N VAL A 190 21.43 2.14 4.22
CA VAL A 190 20.25 2.42 3.39
C VAL A 190 20.20 1.50 2.19
N TYR A 191 19.13 0.70 2.10
CA TYR A 191 18.84 -0.23 1.00
C TYR A 191 17.59 0.22 0.25
N VAL A 192 17.59 0.05 -1.07
CA VAL A 192 16.40 0.32 -1.89
C VAL A 192 15.57 -0.96 -1.94
N ALA A 193 14.39 -0.89 -1.35
CA ALA A 193 13.48 -2.00 -1.13
C ALA A 193 12.26 -1.97 -2.05
N GLY A 194 11.96 -0.82 -2.68
CA GLY A 194 10.67 -0.61 -3.32
C GLY A 194 9.59 -0.23 -2.29
N ASN A 195 8.38 0.02 -2.79
CA ASN A 195 7.23 0.31 -1.93
C ASN A 195 6.71 -0.98 -1.29
N ILE A 196 6.44 -1.01 0.02
CA ILE A 196 5.99 -2.25 0.67
C ILE A 196 4.74 -2.89 0.02
N LYS A 197 3.89 -2.09 -0.63
CA LYS A 197 2.69 -2.58 -1.33
C LYS A 197 3.03 -3.49 -2.52
N THR A 198 4.25 -3.43 -3.06
CA THR A 198 4.73 -4.31 -4.14
C THR A 198 5.03 -5.75 -3.68
N PHE A 199 5.18 -5.95 -2.36
CA PHE A 199 5.41 -7.26 -1.75
C PHE A 199 4.12 -8.03 -1.47
N GLN A 200 2.96 -7.48 -1.84
CA GLN A 200 1.71 -8.21 -1.76
C GLN A 200 1.68 -9.27 -2.87
N ASP A 201 1.40 -10.51 -2.48
CA ASP A 201 1.07 -11.57 -3.44
C ASP A 201 -0.43 -11.56 -3.69
N TYR A 202 -0.81 -11.71 -4.97
CA TYR A 202 -2.19 -11.76 -5.40
C TYR A 202 -2.52 -13.19 -5.83
N THR A 203 -3.17 -13.94 -4.93
CA THR A 203 -3.59 -15.31 -5.19
C THR A 203 -5.04 -15.33 -5.67
N PRO A 204 -5.32 -15.82 -6.88
CA PRO A 204 -6.69 -16.06 -7.33
C PRO A 204 -7.41 -17.01 -6.36
N THR A 205 -8.61 -16.63 -5.94
CA THR A 205 -9.49 -17.47 -5.10
C THR A 205 -10.36 -18.40 -5.94
N LYS A 206 -10.53 -18.09 -7.23
CA LYS A 206 -11.28 -18.88 -8.21
C LYS A 206 -10.44 -19.03 -9.47
N GLN A 207 -10.57 -20.18 -10.12
CA GLN A 207 -9.95 -20.44 -11.41
C GLN A 207 -10.97 -20.22 -12.52
N TYR A 208 -10.64 -19.31 -13.42
CA TYR A 208 -11.32 -19.16 -14.70
C TYR A 208 -10.41 -19.69 -15.80
N PHE A 209 -11.02 -20.20 -16.87
CA PHE A 209 -10.26 -20.70 -18.02
C PHE A 209 -10.48 -19.76 -19.19
N LYS A 210 -9.37 -19.20 -19.66
CA LYS A 210 -9.33 -18.49 -20.93
C LYS A 210 -9.64 -19.47 -22.07
N LYS A 211 -10.60 -19.13 -22.94
CA LYS A 211 -10.85 -19.92 -24.15
C LYS A 211 -9.60 -19.91 -25.04
N ALA A 212 -9.22 -21.07 -25.56
CA ALA A 212 -8.10 -21.19 -26.47
C ALA A 212 -8.25 -20.20 -27.65
N GLN A 213 -7.17 -19.50 -27.99
CA GLN A 213 -7.09 -18.52 -29.08
C GLN A 213 -7.96 -17.25 -28.95
N LYS A 214 -8.68 -17.05 -27.85
CA LYS A 214 -9.26 -15.74 -27.53
C LYS A 214 -8.22 -14.85 -26.85
N ARG A 215 -8.29 -13.54 -27.07
CA ARG A 215 -7.52 -12.51 -26.34
C ARG A 215 -8.47 -11.85 -25.35
N VAL A 216 -8.15 -11.88 -24.06
CA VAL A 216 -9.02 -11.37 -22.99
C VAL A 216 -8.62 -9.93 -22.67
N VAL A 217 -9.54 -9.02 -22.97
CA VAL A 217 -9.43 -7.59 -22.70
C VAL A 217 -10.33 -7.24 -21.53
N ILE A 218 -9.78 -6.66 -20.48
CA ILE A 218 -10.54 -6.30 -19.28
C ILE A 218 -10.59 -4.78 -19.11
N LEU A 219 -11.79 -4.22 -19.05
CA LEU A 219 -12.02 -2.87 -18.52
C LEU A 219 -12.21 -2.97 -17.02
N ALA A 220 -11.17 -2.65 -16.26
CA ALA A 220 -11.14 -2.90 -14.83
C ALA A 220 -11.42 -1.63 -14.02
N SER A 221 -12.31 -1.73 -13.03
CA SER A 221 -12.60 -0.67 -12.06
C SER A 221 -13.07 0.64 -12.70
N THR A 222 -13.89 0.56 -13.74
CA THR A 222 -14.40 1.73 -14.48
C THR A 222 -15.39 2.57 -13.68
N HIS A 223 -15.40 3.87 -13.97
CA HIS A 223 -16.28 4.89 -13.38
C HIS A 223 -17.21 5.52 -14.41
N GLU A 224 -18.09 6.40 -13.93
CA GLU A 224 -19.13 7.00 -14.78
C GLU A 224 -18.62 7.75 -15.99
N GLY A 225 -19.06 7.29 -17.15
CA GLY A 225 -18.69 7.81 -18.46
C GLY A 225 -17.37 7.26 -18.99
N GLU A 226 -16.63 6.44 -18.23
CA GLU A 226 -15.41 5.81 -18.75
C GLU A 226 -15.72 4.62 -19.66
N GLU A 227 -16.78 3.84 -19.40
CA GLU A 227 -17.12 2.70 -20.28
C GLU A 227 -17.48 3.19 -21.68
N GLU A 228 -18.39 4.16 -21.80
CA GLU A 228 -18.76 4.76 -23.08
C GLU A 228 -17.55 5.34 -23.80
N LEU A 229 -16.68 6.03 -23.05
CA LEU A 229 -15.51 6.72 -23.58
C LEU A 229 -14.43 5.75 -24.07
N ILE A 230 -14.15 4.68 -23.32
CA ILE A 230 -13.18 3.67 -23.71
C ILE A 230 -13.70 2.88 -24.91
N LEU A 231 -14.96 2.42 -24.85
CA LEU A 231 -15.55 1.59 -25.91
C LEU A 231 -15.71 2.32 -27.25
N SER A 232 -15.78 3.66 -27.25
CA SER A 232 -15.80 4.43 -28.48
C SER A 232 -14.42 4.61 -29.13
N HIS A 233 -13.32 4.35 -28.42
CA HIS A 233 -11.95 4.52 -28.92
C HIS A 233 -11.22 3.19 -29.13
N ILE A 234 -11.67 2.08 -28.56
CA ILE A 234 -11.04 0.77 -28.80
C ILE A 234 -11.75 0.02 -29.92
N LYS A 235 -10.97 -0.64 -30.77
CA LYS A 235 -11.49 -1.54 -31.80
C LYS A 235 -11.19 -2.99 -31.44
N LEU A 236 -12.22 -3.70 -30.99
CA LEU A 236 -12.07 -5.11 -30.62
C LEU A 236 -11.78 -5.97 -31.85
N GLN A 237 -10.75 -6.79 -31.76
CA GLN A 237 -10.42 -7.78 -32.77
C GLN A 237 -11.43 -8.95 -32.77
N PRO A 238 -11.56 -9.72 -33.86
CA PRO A 238 -12.50 -10.85 -33.92
C PRO A 238 -12.27 -11.91 -32.84
N ASN A 239 -11.03 -12.08 -32.40
CA ASN A 239 -10.63 -12.99 -31.32
C ASN A 239 -10.63 -12.33 -29.94
N ASP A 240 -10.99 -11.06 -29.80
CA ASP A 240 -11.10 -10.42 -28.49
C ASP A 240 -12.35 -10.89 -27.75
N GLN A 241 -12.19 -11.15 -26.46
CA GLN A 241 -13.24 -11.24 -25.47
C GLN A 241 -13.12 -10.01 -24.56
N LEU A 242 -14.21 -9.29 -24.38
CA LEU A 242 -14.28 -8.11 -23.53
C LEU A 242 -14.94 -8.47 -22.19
N ILE A 243 -14.27 -8.20 -21.09
CA ILE A 243 -14.83 -8.29 -19.74
C ILE A 243 -14.83 -6.90 -19.12
N VAL A 244 -15.99 -6.43 -18.65
CA VAL A 244 -16.13 -5.10 -18.03
C VAL A 244 -16.46 -5.26 -16.57
N VAL A 245 -15.70 -4.59 -15.71
CA VAL A 245 -15.81 -4.70 -14.24
C VAL A 245 -15.98 -3.29 -13.65
N PRO A 246 -17.23 -2.82 -13.46
CA PRO A 246 -17.49 -1.49 -12.89
C PRO A 246 -17.01 -1.40 -11.44
N ARG A 247 -16.51 -0.22 -11.03
CA ARG A 247 -15.97 -0.02 -9.68
C ARG A 247 -17.02 -0.16 -8.57
N HIS A 248 -18.25 0.24 -8.87
CA HIS A 248 -19.31 0.50 -7.89
C HIS A 248 -20.59 -0.31 -8.21
N PRO A 249 -21.12 -1.12 -7.28
CA PRO A 249 -22.28 -1.98 -7.51
C PRO A 249 -23.55 -1.25 -7.96
N GLU A 250 -23.78 -0.03 -7.48
CA GLU A 250 -24.94 0.78 -7.84
C GLU A 250 -25.01 1.11 -9.35
N ARG A 251 -23.90 0.93 -10.09
CA ARG A 251 -23.82 1.17 -11.52
C ARG A 251 -24.10 -0.06 -12.38
N PHE A 252 -24.19 -1.26 -11.79
CA PHE A 252 -24.27 -2.50 -12.57
C PHE A 252 -25.43 -2.53 -13.57
N GLU A 253 -26.62 -2.06 -13.20
CA GLU A 253 -27.75 -2.01 -14.14
C GLU A 253 -27.55 -1.03 -15.30
N ARG A 254 -26.92 0.12 -15.04
CA ARG A 254 -26.64 1.10 -16.08
C ARG A 254 -25.60 0.56 -17.07
N VAL A 255 -24.53 -0.05 -16.56
CA VAL A 255 -23.49 -0.64 -17.42
C VAL A 255 -24.03 -1.87 -18.16
N ASN A 256 -24.93 -2.64 -17.55
CA ASN A 256 -25.63 -3.75 -18.21
C ASN A 256 -26.38 -3.28 -19.47
N ALA A 257 -27.16 -2.21 -19.36
CA ALA A 257 -27.90 -1.66 -20.50
C ALA A 257 -26.96 -1.17 -21.61
N LEU A 258 -25.88 -0.48 -21.23
CA LEU A 258 -24.84 -0.01 -22.15
C LEU A 258 -24.18 -1.15 -22.91
N LEU A 259 -23.71 -2.18 -22.20
CA LEU A 259 -22.98 -3.29 -22.81
C LEU A 259 -23.88 -4.17 -23.68
N ASN A 260 -25.15 -4.35 -23.30
CA ASN A 260 -26.10 -5.06 -24.14
C ASN A 260 -26.32 -4.33 -25.48
N ALA A 261 -26.46 -3.00 -25.46
CA ALA A 261 -26.59 -2.20 -26.68
C ALA A 261 -25.30 -2.24 -27.52
N PHE A 262 -24.13 -2.11 -26.87
CA PHE A 262 -22.84 -2.22 -27.54
C PHE A 262 -22.64 -3.59 -28.21
N ALA A 263 -22.95 -4.68 -27.49
CA ALA A 263 -22.85 -6.04 -28.02
C ALA A 263 -23.76 -6.27 -29.23
N LEU A 264 -24.99 -5.74 -29.19
CA LEU A 264 -25.92 -5.80 -30.32
C LEU A 264 -25.37 -5.08 -31.56
N ASN A 265 -24.79 -3.89 -31.38
CA ASN A 265 -24.18 -3.12 -32.47
C ASN A 265 -22.96 -3.82 -33.07
N GLU A 266 -22.18 -4.51 -32.24
CA GLU A 266 -21.01 -5.29 -32.67
C GLU A 266 -21.35 -6.68 -33.21
N GLY A 267 -22.62 -7.11 -33.12
CA GLY A 267 -23.05 -8.47 -33.49
C GLY A 267 -22.41 -9.56 -32.62
N LYS A 268 -22.12 -9.26 -31.35
CA LYS A 268 -21.42 -10.13 -30.39
C LYS A 268 -22.36 -10.67 -29.32
N CYS A 269 -22.07 -11.86 -28.80
CA CYS A 269 -22.84 -12.43 -27.69
C CYS A 269 -22.49 -11.72 -26.37
N TYR A 270 -23.52 -11.49 -25.55
CA TYR A 270 -23.42 -10.80 -24.25
C TYR A 270 -23.90 -11.68 -23.10
N ALA A 271 -23.23 -11.59 -21.94
CA ALA A 271 -23.72 -12.16 -20.68
C ALA A 271 -23.45 -11.27 -19.47
N ARG A 272 -24.28 -11.45 -18.44
CA ARG A 272 -24.04 -10.96 -17.08
C ARG A 272 -23.46 -12.08 -16.24
N PHE A 273 -22.35 -11.80 -15.58
CA PHE A 273 -21.65 -12.80 -14.78
C PHE A 273 -22.50 -13.30 -13.60
N SER A 274 -23.25 -12.43 -12.93
CA SER A 274 -24.11 -12.81 -11.81
C SER A 274 -25.22 -13.82 -12.15
N LEU A 275 -25.61 -13.94 -13.43
CA LEU A 275 -26.68 -14.83 -13.87
C LEU A 275 -26.15 -16.20 -14.31
N ASP A 276 -25.11 -16.20 -15.15
CA ASP A 276 -24.63 -17.43 -15.78
C ASP A 276 -23.33 -17.96 -15.15
N MET A 277 -22.68 -17.16 -14.29
CA MET A 277 -21.38 -17.43 -13.68
C MET A 277 -20.31 -17.90 -14.70
N SER A 278 -20.48 -17.49 -15.95
CA SER A 278 -19.75 -18.00 -17.10
C SER A 278 -19.01 -16.87 -17.82
N MET A 279 -17.73 -17.10 -18.09
CA MET A 279 -16.88 -16.22 -18.89
C MET A 279 -16.80 -16.71 -20.35
N ALA A 280 -17.90 -17.27 -20.89
CA ALA A 280 -17.89 -17.89 -22.20
C ALA A 280 -18.28 -16.94 -23.35
N GLN A 281 -18.97 -15.83 -23.08
CA GLN A 281 -19.47 -14.93 -24.13
C GLN A 281 -18.39 -13.95 -24.62
N ASP A 282 -18.60 -13.36 -25.80
CA ASP A 282 -17.67 -12.38 -26.37
C ASP A 282 -17.59 -11.11 -25.53
N ILE A 283 -18.70 -10.68 -24.94
CA ILE A 283 -18.76 -9.55 -24.01
C ILE A 283 -19.40 -10.01 -22.69
N VAL A 284 -18.73 -9.74 -21.57
CA VAL A 284 -19.21 -10.11 -20.24
C VAL A 284 -19.19 -8.91 -19.30
N LEU A 285 -20.31 -8.64 -18.65
CA LEU A 285 -20.36 -7.75 -17.49
C LEU A 285 -20.07 -8.55 -16.22
N CYS A 286 -19.00 -8.22 -15.50
CA CYS A 286 -18.75 -8.73 -14.15
C CYS A 286 -19.43 -7.82 -13.12
N ASP A 287 -20.68 -8.12 -12.79
CA ASP A 287 -21.52 -7.42 -11.81
C ASP A 287 -21.49 -8.06 -10.41
N THR A 288 -20.31 -8.54 -10.00
CA THR A 288 -20.06 -9.09 -8.67
C THR A 288 -18.76 -8.53 -8.08
N MET A 289 -18.70 -8.45 -6.75
CA MET A 289 -17.54 -7.93 -6.03
C MET A 289 -16.50 -9.01 -5.77
N GLY A 290 -15.22 -8.64 -5.85
CA GLY A 290 -14.11 -9.51 -5.45
C GLY A 290 -13.55 -10.42 -6.55
N GLU A 291 -13.98 -10.27 -7.81
CA GLU A 291 -13.51 -11.11 -8.92
C GLU A 291 -12.26 -10.59 -9.64
N LEU A 292 -11.91 -9.31 -9.50
CA LEU A 292 -10.84 -8.68 -10.31
C LEU A 292 -9.53 -9.45 -10.32
N VAL A 293 -9.05 -9.90 -9.15
CA VAL A 293 -7.80 -10.70 -9.05
C VAL A 293 -7.90 -12.02 -9.82
N ASN A 294 -9.07 -12.66 -9.78
CA ASN A 294 -9.31 -13.91 -10.52
C ASN A 294 -9.32 -13.66 -12.03
N LEU A 295 -9.81 -12.50 -12.45
CA LEU A 295 -9.91 -12.13 -13.86
C LEU A 295 -8.57 -11.65 -14.44
N TYR A 296 -7.75 -10.96 -13.65
CA TYR A 296 -6.39 -10.61 -14.07
C TYR A 296 -5.54 -11.85 -14.39
N ALA A 297 -5.78 -12.97 -13.71
CA ALA A 297 -5.09 -14.23 -13.97
C ALA A 297 -5.34 -14.83 -15.36
N ILE A 298 -6.41 -14.41 -16.05
CA ILE A 298 -6.74 -14.84 -17.42
C ILE A 298 -6.63 -13.71 -18.45
N ALA A 299 -6.26 -12.50 -18.03
CA ALA A 299 -6.25 -11.32 -18.88
C ALA A 299 -4.99 -11.26 -19.75
N ASP A 300 -5.15 -10.82 -21.00
CA ASP A 300 -4.02 -10.44 -21.85
C ASP A 300 -3.79 -8.93 -21.78
N VAL A 301 -4.87 -8.16 -21.80
CA VAL A 301 -4.86 -6.70 -21.76
C VAL A 301 -5.80 -6.22 -20.67
N VAL A 302 -5.34 -5.26 -19.88
CA VAL A 302 -6.14 -4.57 -18.88
C VAL A 302 -6.12 -3.09 -19.18
N ILE A 303 -7.29 -2.50 -19.38
CA ILE A 303 -7.51 -1.06 -19.37
C ILE A 303 -8.05 -0.70 -17.99
N LEU A 304 -7.19 -0.10 -17.17
CA LEU A 304 -7.48 0.25 -15.79
C LEU A 304 -8.13 1.63 -15.72
N GLY A 305 -9.41 1.65 -15.34
CA GLY A 305 -10.22 2.86 -15.21
C GLY A 305 -9.83 3.75 -14.03
N GLY A 306 -10.69 4.71 -13.72
CA GLY A 306 -10.47 5.75 -12.72
C GLY A 306 -9.48 6.82 -13.14
N SER A 307 -9.11 6.88 -14.41
CA SER A 307 -7.96 7.63 -14.91
C SER A 307 -8.17 8.24 -16.30
N PHE A 308 -9.26 7.90 -16.99
CA PHE A 308 -9.62 8.51 -18.29
C PHE A 308 -10.46 9.77 -18.13
N LYS A 309 -10.90 10.06 -16.90
CA LYS A 309 -11.58 11.30 -16.52
C LYS A 309 -10.93 11.88 -15.27
N ASP A 310 -10.89 13.20 -15.20
CA ASP A 310 -10.38 13.91 -14.02
C ASP A 310 -11.27 13.66 -12.79
N GLY A 311 -10.67 13.75 -11.60
CA GLY A 311 -11.34 13.69 -10.31
C GLY A 311 -11.12 12.41 -9.50
N ILE A 312 -10.87 11.26 -10.13
CA ILE A 312 -10.72 9.97 -9.42
C ILE A 312 -9.27 9.69 -9.03
N GLY A 313 -8.32 9.91 -9.95
CA GLY A 313 -6.89 9.83 -9.67
C GLY A 313 -6.25 8.45 -9.82
N GLY A 314 -6.92 7.52 -10.51
CA GLY A 314 -6.44 6.18 -10.84
C GLY A 314 -6.74 5.10 -9.78
N HIS A 315 -6.66 3.84 -10.21
CA HIS A 315 -6.73 2.66 -9.34
C HIS A 315 -5.37 1.96 -9.21
N ASN A 316 -5.31 0.96 -8.34
CA ASN A 316 -4.08 0.23 -8.02
C ASN A 316 -3.52 -0.52 -9.25
N PRO A 317 -2.36 -0.13 -9.82
CA PRO A 317 -1.77 -0.80 -10.97
C PRO A 317 -1.00 -2.08 -10.59
N LEU A 318 -0.72 -2.31 -9.29
CA LEU A 318 0.06 -3.46 -8.85
C LEU A 318 -0.67 -4.78 -9.05
N GLU A 319 -1.99 -4.79 -8.88
CA GLU A 319 -2.83 -5.98 -9.07
C GLU A 319 -2.71 -6.55 -10.49
N PRO A 320 -3.02 -5.79 -11.57
CA PRO A 320 -2.86 -6.30 -12.92
C PRO A 320 -1.39 -6.57 -13.28
N ALA A 321 -0.46 -5.71 -12.83
CA ALA A 321 0.97 -5.88 -13.12
C ALA A 321 1.56 -7.17 -12.53
N TYR A 322 1.04 -7.64 -11.40
CA TYR A 322 1.44 -8.91 -10.81
C TYR A 322 1.20 -10.11 -11.75
N PHE A 323 0.14 -10.04 -12.58
CA PHE A 323 -0.22 -11.11 -13.51
C PHE A 323 0.45 -10.99 -14.89
N GLY A 324 1.34 -10.01 -15.08
CA GLY A 324 2.09 -9.90 -16.35
C GLY A 324 1.23 -9.49 -17.55
N VAL A 325 0.13 -8.78 -17.31
CA VAL A 325 -0.79 -8.33 -18.38
C VAL A 325 -0.20 -7.16 -19.15
N LYS A 326 -0.72 -6.87 -20.35
CA LYS A 326 -0.50 -5.54 -20.94
C LYS A 326 -1.39 -4.53 -20.25
N LEU A 327 -0.80 -3.51 -19.63
CA LEU A 327 -1.53 -2.56 -18.79
C LEU A 327 -1.63 -1.19 -19.45
N ILE A 328 -2.86 -0.72 -19.67
CA ILE A 328 -3.19 0.62 -20.15
C ILE A 328 -3.98 1.33 -19.06
N SER A 329 -3.73 2.63 -18.86
CA SER A 329 -4.51 3.50 -17.99
C SER A 329 -4.57 4.91 -18.59
N GLY A 330 -5.53 5.72 -18.16
CA GLY A 330 -5.60 7.11 -18.58
C GLY A 330 -4.55 7.99 -17.89
N GLU A 331 -4.44 9.27 -18.29
CA GLU A 331 -3.41 10.18 -17.77
C GLU A 331 -3.65 10.63 -16.31
N PHE A 332 -4.88 10.56 -15.81
CA PHE A 332 -5.27 11.09 -14.49
C PHE A 332 -4.96 10.11 -13.35
N ILE A 333 -3.68 9.78 -13.14
CA ILE A 333 -3.21 8.82 -12.11
C ILE A 333 -2.67 9.48 -10.82
N PHE A 334 -3.06 10.72 -10.53
CA PHE A 334 -2.43 11.54 -9.49
C PHE A 334 -2.48 10.94 -8.07
N ASN A 335 -3.50 10.13 -7.73
CA ASN A 335 -3.59 9.44 -6.44
C ASN A 335 -2.74 8.17 -6.39
N GLN A 336 -2.38 7.59 -7.55
CA GLN A 336 -1.66 6.32 -7.67
C GLN A 336 -0.28 6.46 -8.30
N LYS A 337 0.19 7.68 -8.56
CA LYS A 337 1.46 7.98 -9.24
C LYS A 337 2.63 7.14 -8.71
N VAL A 338 2.79 7.06 -7.39
CA VAL A 338 3.87 6.28 -6.74
C VAL A 338 3.78 4.79 -7.06
N LEU A 339 2.57 4.24 -7.18
CA LEU A 339 2.39 2.83 -7.53
C LEU A 339 2.64 2.59 -9.01
N PHE A 340 2.23 3.51 -9.89
CA PHE A 340 2.55 3.45 -11.32
C PHE A 340 4.06 3.56 -11.57
N GLU A 341 4.78 4.41 -10.82
CA GLU A 341 6.25 4.47 -10.85
C GLU A 341 6.91 3.17 -10.38
N SER A 342 6.17 2.31 -9.68
CA SER A 342 6.61 0.97 -9.24
C SER A 342 6.20 -0.13 -10.22
N VAL A 343 5.68 0.19 -11.42
CA VAL A 343 5.30 -0.77 -12.45
C VAL A 343 6.03 -0.43 -13.75
N GLU A 344 6.80 -1.39 -14.25
CA GLU A 344 7.41 -1.33 -15.58
C GLU A 344 6.34 -1.62 -16.64
N ASN A 345 6.45 -0.95 -17.79
CA ASN A 345 5.59 -1.17 -18.96
C ASN A 345 4.08 -0.98 -18.71
N ALA A 346 3.70 -0.12 -17.74
CA ALA A 346 2.34 0.42 -17.67
C ALA A 346 2.22 1.63 -18.59
N PHE A 347 1.30 1.59 -19.55
CA PHE A 347 1.06 2.68 -20.49
C PHE A 347 0.01 3.63 -19.94
N THR A 348 0.38 4.89 -19.78
CA THR A 348 -0.57 5.97 -19.51
C THR A 348 -0.75 6.82 -20.75
N CYS A 349 -2.00 7.04 -21.16
CA CYS A 349 -2.29 7.84 -22.34
C CYS A 349 -3.51 8.74 -22.13
N LYS A 350 -3.65 9.72 -23.00
CA LYS A 350 -4.92 10.44 -23.12
C LYS A 350 -5.95 9.55 -23.80
N VAL A 351 -7.22 9.87 -23.65
CA VAL A 351 -8.28 9.07 -24.28
C VAL A 351 -8.20 9.15 -25.80
N GLU A 352 -7.80 10.29 -26.36
CA GLU A 352 -7.68 10.49 -27.81
C GLU A 352 -6.59 9.59 -28.42
N ASP A 353 -5.60 9.18 -27.63
CA ASP A 353 -4.51 8.29 -28.04
C ASP A 353 -4.81 6.81 -27.77
N LEU A 354 -5.93 6.50 -27.10
CA LEU A 354 -6.24 5.15 -26.61
C LEU A 354 -6.34 4.13 -27.75
N GLU A 355 -6.94 4.50 -28.89
CA GLU A 355 -7.04 3.64 -30.07
C GLU A 355 -5.65 3.17 -30.52
N ASN A 356 -4.74 4.14 -30.72
CA ASN A 356 -3.37 3.88 -31.18
C ASN A 356 -2.57 3.01 -30.19
N VAL A 357 -2.76 3.25 -28.89
CA VAL A 357 -2.10 2.47 -27.84
C VAL A 357 -2.66 1.05 -27.80
N PHE A 358 -3.98 0.89 -27.84
CA PHE A 358 -4.66 -0.40 -27.79
C PHE A 358 -4.33 -1.28 -29.00
N ASP A 359 -4.27 -0.71 -30.20
CA ASP A 359 -3.94 -1.45 -31.43
C ASP A 359 -2.49 -1.96 -31.45
N ARG A 360 -1.59 -1.25 -30.77
CA ARG A 360 -0.16 -1.62 -30.70
C ARG A 360 0.21 -2.37 -29.43
N ILE A 361 -0.74 -2.59 -28.52
CA ILE A 361 -0.44 -3.03 -27.15
C ILE A 361 0.27 -4.39 -27.11
N ASP A 362 -0.05 -5.27 -28.06
CA ASP A 362 0.55 -6.61 -28.15
C ASP A 362 2.03 -6.57 -28.54
N THR A 363 2.50 -5.47 -29.15
CA THR A 363 3.90 -5.26 -29.50
C THR A 363 4.77 -4.83 -28.31
N TYR A 364 4.14 -4.34 -27.24
CA TYR A 364 4.84 -3.89 -26.05
C TYR A 364 5.14 -5.05 -25.09
N PRO A 365 6.18 -4.95 -24.26
CA PRO A 365 6.42 -5.93 -23.19
C PRO A 365 5.27 -5.96 -22.18
N SER A 366 5.15 -7.07 -21.46
CA SER A 366 4.18 -7.20 -20.38
C SER A 366 4.54 -6.30 -19.21
N SER A 367 3.52 -5.83 -18.50
CA SER A 367 3.74 -5.07 -17.27
C SER A 367 4.36 -5.96 -16.20
N ALA A 368 5.21 -5.37 -15.37
CA ALA A 368 5.87 -6.06 -14.27
C ALA A 368 6.03 -5.11 -13.10
N ILE A 369 5.96 -5.63 -11.87
CA ILE A 369 6.20 -4.80 -10.69
C ILE A 369 7.70 -4.53 -10.58
N ALA A 370 8.09 -3.28 -10.77
CA ALA A 370 9.46 -2.81 -10.60
C ALA A 370 9.89 -3.01 -9.14
N HIS A 371 11.19 -3.25 -8.94
CA HIS A 371 11.80 -3.21 -7.60
C HIS A 371 11.14 -4.12 -6.54
N ARG A 372 10.81 -5.37 -6.88
CA ARG A 372 10.98 -6.45 -5.87
C ARG A 372 12.48 -6.62 -5.65
N GLY A 373 13.11 -5.68 -4.95
CA GLY A 373 14.48 -5.87 -4.50
C GLY A 373 14.51 -7.20 -3.76
N ASP A 374 15.53 -8.03 -4.01
CA ASP A 374 15.74 -9.27 -3.25
C ASP A 374 16.20 -8.92 -1.82
N ILE A 375 15.27 -8.33 -1.07
CA ILE A 375 15.42 -8.00 0.34
C ILE A 375 14.82 -9.10 1.19
N ALA A 376 14.34 -10.21 0.61
CA ALA A 376 13.77 -11.32 1.36
C ALA A 376 14.76 -11.84 2.43
N PRO A 377 16.07 -12.04 2.13
CA PRO A 377 17.05 -12.40 3.16
C PRO A 377 17.20 -11.35 4.26
N LEU A 378 17.11 -10.07 3.90
CA LEU A 378 17.20 -8.95 4.85
C LEU A 378 15.94 -8.87 5.73
N LEU A 379 14.76 -9.10 5.15
CA LEU A 379 13.48 -9.16 5.86
C LEU A 379 13.46 -10.35 6.82
N ASP A 380 13.92 -11.53 6.41
CA ASP A 380 14.00 -12.69 7.29
C ASP A 380 14.92 -12.45 8.48
N LYS A 381 16.07 -11.79 8.25
CA LYS A 381 16.97 -11.36 9.31
C LYS A 381 16.32 -10.33 10.25
N ILE A 382 15.56 -9.37 9.72
CA ILE A 382 14.84 -8.34 10.49
C ILE A 382 13.73 -8.96 11.35
N LEU A 383 12.98 -9.92 10.79
CA LEU A 383 11.90 -10.67 11.43
C LEU A 383 12.43 -11.74 12.39
N GLY A 384 13.73 -12.04 12.33
CA GLY A 384 14.38 -12.97 13.24
C GLY A 384 14.18 -14.44 12.88
N ASN A 385 13.86 -14.73 11.62
CA ASN A 385 13.75 -16.05 11.03
C ASN A 385 15.15 -16.58 10.72
N GLU A 386 15.90 -17.08 11.71
CA GLU A 386 17.29 -17.54 11.51
C GLU A 386 17.42 -18.90 10.79
N ASN A 387 16.41 -19.34 10.04
CA ASN A 387 16.43 -20.60 9.29
C ASN A 387 15.88 -20.45 7.85
N GLY A 388 16.26 -19.39 7.14
CA GLY A 388 16.05 -19.31 5.70
C GLY A 388 16.94 -20.33 4.98
N LYS A 389 16.51 -21.58 4.88
CA LYS A 389 16.97 -22.46 3.82
C LYS A 389 16.57 -21.78 2.51
N SER A 390 17.56 -21.44 1.70
CA SER A 390 17.41 -21.24 0.27
C SER A 390 16.53 -22.35 -0.31
N VAL A 391 15.35 -22.00 -0.80
CA VAL A 391 14.52 -22.83 -1.68
C VAL A 391 14.40 -22.09 -3.00
#